data_AF-A0A2V7XQP8-F1
#
_entry.id   AF-A0A2V7XQP8-F1
#
_cell.length_a   1.000
_cell.length_b   1.000
_cell.length_c   1.000
_cell.angle_alpha   90.00
_cell.angle_beta   90.00
_cell.angle_gamma   90.00
#
_symmetry.space_group_name_H-M   'P 1'
#
loop_
_entity.id
_entity.type
_entity.pdbx_description
1 polymer ?
#
loop_
_entity_poly.entity_id
_entity_poly.type
_entity_poly.pdbx_seq_one_letter_code
_entity_poly.pdbx_strand_id
1 'polypeptide(L)' 'MAQVLIRDLDARVVRRLKDRAREHGRSLEAELRGILEQAAESNLSEARSLAARLRRRLRGRAHTDSAVLVAEDRRR' A
#
# COMPACT_ATOMS: atom_id res chain seq x y z
N MET A 1 -18.19 5.07 18.28
CA MET A 1 -18.69 4.44 17.04
C MET A 1 -18.99 5.56 16.06
N ALA A 2 -18.47 5.46 14.84
CA ALA A 2 -18.76 6.40 13.76
C ALA A 2 -19.37 5.60 12.60
N GLN A 3 -20.41 6.17 11.97
CA GLN A 3 -21.07 5.57 10.81
C GLN A 3 -21.03 6.57 9.67
N VAL A 4 -20.78 6.07 8.46
CA VAL A 4 -20.74 6.86 7.24
C VAL A 4 -21.75 6.28 6.25
N LEU A 5 -22.64 7.11 5.73
CA LEU A 5 -23.55 6.77 4.64
C LEU A 5 -23.03 7.38 3.34
N ILE A 6 -22.70 6.53 2.37
CA ILE A 6 -22.30 6.97 1.02
C ILE A 6 -23.53 6.82 0.12
N ARG A 7 -24.07 7.95 -0.35
CA ARG A 7 -25.21 7.99 -1.27
C ARG A 7 -24.74 7.96 -2.72
N ASP A 8 -25.61 7.50 -3.61
CA ASP A 8 -25.44 7.53 -5.07
C ASP A 8 -24.15 6.87 -5.57
N LEU A 9 -23.71 5.81 -4.87
CA LEU A 9 -22.55 5.03 -5.30
C LEU A 9 -22.90 4.17 -6.53
N ASP A 10 -22.09 4.28 -7.58
CA ASP A 10 -22.28 3.51 -8.81
C ASP A 10 -22.37 2.01 -8.50
N ALA A 11 -23.45 1.37 -8.98
CA ALA A 11 -23.71 -0.05 -8.79
C ALA A 11 -22.55 -0.94 -9.31
N ARG A 12 -21.82 -0.49 -10.35
CA ARG A 12 -20.63 -1.18 -10.88
C ARG A 12 -19.50 -1.21 -9.84
N VAL A 13 -19.31 -0.12 -9.10
CA VAL A 13 -18.31 -0.02 -8.03
C VAL A 13 -18.68 -0.97 -6.89
N VAL A 14 -19.94 -0.95 -6.47
CA VAL A 14 -20.44 -1.86 -5.42
C VAL A 14 -20.24 -3.33 -5.79
N ARG A 15 -20.53 -3.71 -7.04
CA ARG A 15 -20.30 -5.07 -7.53
C ARG A 15 -18.82 -5.47 -7.43
N ARG A 16 -17.92 -4.63 -7.92
CA ARG A 16 -16.48 -4.90 -7.89
C ARG A 16 -15.95 -5.06 -6.46
N LEU A 17 -16.44 -4.25 -5.52
CA LEU A 17 -16.05 -4.34 -4.12
C LEU A 17 -16.61 -5.59 -3.44
N LYS A 18 -17.81 -6.05 -3.82
CA LYS A 18 -18.36 -7.33 -3.35
C LYS A 18 -17.52 -8.51 -3.83
N ASP A 19 -17.10 -8.49 -5.09
CA ASP A 19 -16.28 -9.56 -5.65
C ASP A 19 -14.91 -9.59 -4.96
N ARG A 20 -14.27 -8.44 -4.78
CA ARG A 20 -13.02 -8.29 -4.01
C ARG A 20 -13.16 -8.78 -2.56
N ALA A 21 -14.27 -8.45 -1.89
CA ALA A 21 -14.52 -8.91 -0.53
C ALA A 21 -14.64 -10.45 -0.45
N ARG A 22 -15.28 -11.08 -1.45
CA ARG A 22 -15.35 -12.55 -1.56
C ARG A 22 -13.98 -13.18 -1.80
N GLU A 23 -13.18 -12.61 -2.69
CA GLU A 23 -11.80 -13.06 -2.94
C GLU A 23 -10.95 -13.03 -1.67
N HIS A 24 -11.15 -12.01 -0.83
CA HIS A 24 -10.47 -11.87 0.46
C HIS A 24 -11.13 -12.64 1.60
N GLY A 25 -12.22 -13.38 1.37
CA GLY A 25 -12.91 -14.17 2.39
C GLY A 25 -13.52 -13.33 3.52
N ARG A 26 -13.89 -12.07 3.27
CA ARG A 26 -14.45 -11.16 4.29
C ARG A 26 -15.75 -10.49 3.85
N SER A 27 -16.47 -9.90 4.80
CA SER A 27 -17.69 -9.15 4.48
C SER A 27 -17.37 -7.88 3.70
N LEU A 28 -18.34 -7.37 2.93
CA LEU A 28 -18.19 -6.10 2.21
C LEU A 28 -17.89 -4.94 3.18
N GLU A 29 -18.51 -4.94 4.35
CA GLU A 29 -18.24 -3.94 5.39
C GLU A 29 -16.79 -4.00 5.87
N ALA A 30 -16.26 -5.20 6.13
CA ALA A 30 -14.88 -5.38 6.55
C ALA A 30 -13.88 -4.97 5.44
N GLU A 31 -14.19 -5.26 4.17
CA GLU A 31 -13.41 -4.78 3.02
C GLU A 31 -13.40 -3.26 2.95
N LEU A 32 -14.57 -2.63 3.04
CA LEU A 32 -14.72 -1.17 2.99
C LEU A 32 -14.01 -0.49 4.15
N ARG A 33 -14.15 -1.02 5.37
CA ARG A 33 -13.47 -0.53 6.56
C ARG A 33 -11.96 -0.55 6.37
N GLY A 34 -11.41 -1.69 5.93
CA GLY A 34 -9.97 -1.81 5.68
C GLY A 34 -9.48 -0.83 4.60
N ILE A 35 -10.25 -0.63 3.52
CA ILE A 35 -9.91 0.36 2.49
C ILE A 35 -9.89 1.78 3.07
N LEU A 36 -10.88 2.15 3.89
CA LEU A 36 -10.97 3.48 4.49
C LEU A 36 -9.87 3.72 5.53
N GLU A 37 -9.58 2.74 6.39
CA GLU A 37 -8.48 2.81 7.36
C GLU A 37 -7.14 2.93 6.64
N GLN A 38 -6.88 2.08 5.63
CA GLN A 38 -5.67 2.18 4.83
C GLN A 38 -5.57 3.51 4.09
N ALA A 39 -6.67 4.04 3.55
CA ALA A 39 -6.67 5.33 2.87
C ALA A 39 -6.41 6.48 3.83
N ALA A 40 -6.89 6.39 5.07
CA ALA A 40 -6.64 7.36 6.13
C ALA A 40 -5.20 7.30 6.66
N GLU A 41 -4.63 6.10 6.80
CA GLU A 41 -3.23 5.87 7.21
C GLU A 41 -2.23 6.20 6.10
N SER A 42 -2.64 6.03 4.85
CA SER A 42 -1.84 6.33 3.68
C SER A 42 -1.65 7.83 3.54
N ASN A 43 -0.72 8.39 4.32
CA ASN A 43 -0.14 9.69 4.07
C ASN A 43 0.79 9.55 2.86
N LEU A 44 0.22 9.19 1.72
CA LEU A 44 0.92 8.82 0.48
C LEU A 44 1.85 9.95 0.03
N SER A 45 1.49 11.19 0.37
CA SER A 45 2.31 12.39 0.22
C SER A 45 3.58 12.33 1.08
N GLU A 46 3.45 11.93 2.34
CA GLU A 46 4.56 11.77 3.29
C GLU A 46 5.47 10.60 2.90
N ALA A 47 4.91 9.45 2.52
CA ALA A 47 5.67 8.32 1.99
C ALA A 47 6.44 8.70 0.71
N ARG A 48 5.80 9.44 -0.21
CA ARG A 48 6.45 9.96 -1.43
C ARG A 48 7.54 10.97 -1.10
N SER A 49 7.32 11.86 -0.14
CA SER A 49 8.31 12.88 0.25
C SER A 49 9.54 12.24 0.93
N LEU A 50 9.32 11.23 1.77
CA LEU A 50 10.37 10.40 2.37
C LEU A 50 11.17 9.66 1.30
N ALA A 51 10.49 8.98 0.37
CA ALA A 51 11.14 8.30 -0.74
C ALA A 51 11.96 9.26 -1.61
N ALA A 52 11.44 10.45 -1.92
CA ALA A 52 12.17 11.49 -2.65
C ALA A 52 13.40 11.98 -1.87
N ARG A 53 13.30 12.13 -0.54
CA ARG A 53 14.43 12.49 0.33
C ARG A 53 15.51 11.41 0.33
N LEU A 54 15.14 10.14 0.44
CA LEU A 54 16.06 9.01 0.37
C LEU A 54 16.75 8.94 -0.99
N ARG A 55 16.01 9.06 -2.09
CA ARG A 55 16.58 9.10 -3.45
C ARG A 55 17.61 10.22 -3.62
N ARG A 56 17.34 11.42 -3.09
CA ARG A 56 18.30 12.53 -3.11
C ARG A 56 19.57 12.20 -2.31
N ARG A 57 19.45 11.60 -1.13
CA ARG A 57 20.60 11.22 -0.29
C ARG A 57 21.45 10.12 -0.91
N LEU A 58 20.83 9.19 -1.63
CA LEU A 58 21.51 8.06 -2.27
C LEU A 58 22.07 8.40 -3.64
N ARG A 59 21.70 9.55 -4.22
CA ARG A 59 22.18 10.02 -5.52
C ARG A 59 23.68 10.31 -5.47
N GLY A 60 24.42 9.91 -6.50
CA GLY A 60 25.85 10.19 -6.64
C GLY A 60 26.77 9.31 -5.80
N ARG A 61 26.25 8.28 -5.13
CA ARG A 61 27.04 7.23 -4.50
C ARG A 61 27.12 6.02 -5.44
N ALA A 62 28.30 5.43 -5.57
CA ALA A 62 28.43 4.10 -6.14
C ALA A 62 27.85 3.10 -5.14
N HIS A 63 26.89 2.29 -5.58
CA HIS A 63 26.29 1.22 -4.78
C HIS A 63 26.71 -0.10 -5.40
N THR A 64 27.26 -1.00 -4.58
CA THR A 64 27.54 -2.37 -5.01
C THR A 64 26.24 -3.14 -5.08
N ASP A 65 26.09 -3.97 -6.12
CA ASP A 65 24.96 -4.87 -6.23
C ASP A 65 24.89 -5.76 -4.99
N SER A 66 23.74 -5.74 -4.31
CA SER A 66 23.47 -6.57 -3.14
C SER A 66 23.67 -8.06 -3.41
N ALA A 67 23.46 -8.53 -4.63
CA ALA A 67 23.68 -9.94 -4.98
C ALA A 67 25.16 -10.35 -4.84
N VAL A 68 26.09 -9.43 -5.13
CA VAL A 68 27.54 -9.66 -4.96
C VAL A 68 27.87 -9.76 -3.47
N LEU A 69 27.38 -8.82 -2.67
CA LEU A 69 27.60 -8.79 -1.22
C LEU A 69 27.06 -10.05 -0.52
N VAL A 70 25.86 -10.51 -0.91
CA VAL A 70 25.25 -11.73 -0.37
C VAL A 70 26.02 -12.99 -0.78
N ALA A 71 26.58 -13.02 -1.99
CA ALA A 71 27.40 -14.14 -2.46
C ALA A 71 28.75 -14.23 -1.73
N GLU A 72 29.36 -13.09 -1.41
CA GLU A 72 30.58 -13.02 -0.60
C GLU A 72 30.34 -13.50 0.84
N ASP A 73 29.23 -13.09 1.45
CA ASP A 73 28.85 -13.49 2.81
C ASP A 73 28.63 -15.00 2.93
N ARG A 74 27.97 -15.62 1.95
CA ARG A 74 27.73 -17.07 1.90
C ARG A 74 29.01 -17.91 1.72
N ARG A 75 30.13 -17.30 1.36
CA ARG A 75 31.43 -17.97 1.17
C ARG A 75 32.33 -17.88 2.40
N ARG A 76 31.93 -17.14 3.46
CA ARG A 76 32.57 -17.14 4.77
C ARG A 76 32.07 -18.30 5.63
#